data_AF-V3ZMU2-F1
#
_entry.id   AF-V3ZMU2-F1
#
_cell.length_a   1.000
_cell.length_b   1.000
_cell.length_c   1.000
_cell.angle_alpha   90.00
_cell.angle_beta   90.00
_cell.angle_gamma   90.00
#
_symmetry.space_group_name_H-M   'P 1'
#
loop_
_entity.id
_entity.type
_entity.pdbx_description
1 polymer ?
#
loop_
_entity_poly.entity_id
_entity_poly.type
_entity_poly.pdbx_seq_one_letter_code
_entity_poly.pdbx_strand_id
1 'polypeptide(L)'
;MKERHTLGLHFPLNESRNITNLQKIYKTNCGIAKPKIEHMVARSKFKMLKLIVTALILTMVFFQADGAAFIFDMKREINDDGQIINYCEFEGERHEYGETWIKDCVKCDCIGRYMDCSTMGYYLASPTFENCSIVHLDNCCYQYYKDDDPTVPCTEEICH
;
A
#
# COMPACT_ATOMS: atom_id res chain seq x y z
N MET A 1 17.26 -8.73 44.40
CA MET A 1 16.36 -9.75 44.99
C MET A 1 15.01 -9.64 44.28
N LYS A 2 14.43 -10.76 43.81
CA LYS A 2 13.17 -10.93 43.04
C LYS A 2 13.19 -10.46 41.58
N GLU A 3 13.58 -11.28 40.61
CA GLU A 3 12.95 -12.47 39.97
C GLU A 3 12.13 -12.13 38.71
N ARG A 4 12.66 -12.57 37.55
CA ARG A 4 12.02 -12.57 36.23
C ARG A 4 11.22 -13.87 36.09
N HIS A 5 9.96 -13.77 35.68
CA HIS A 5 9.17 -14.94 35.26
C HIS A 5 9.25 -15.10 33.74
N THR A 6 9.99 -16.11 33.31
CA THR A 6 10.02 -16.64 31.93
C THR A 6 9.00 -17.76 31.84
N LEU A 7 7.90 -17.57 31.09
CA LEU A 7 6.93 -18.61 30.79
C LEU A 7 7.39 -19.36 29.53
N GLY A 8 8.10 -20.47 29.73
CA GLY A 8 8.40 -21.45 28.69
C GLY A 8 7.23 -22.40 28.49
N LEU A 9 6.63 -22.38 27.31
CA LEU A 9 5.63 -23.37 26.90
C LEU A 9 6.34 -24.63 26.39
N HIS A 10 6.39 -25.64 27.25
CA HIS A 10 6.75 -27.02 26.91
C HIS A 10 5.60 -27.66 26.11
N PHE A 11 5.87 -28.05 24.86
CA PHE A 11 5.01 -28.97 24.11
C PHE A 11 5.54 -30.40 24.26
N PRO A 12 4.73 -31.37 24.74
CA PRO A 12 5.10 -32.77 24.70
C PRO A 12 4.87 -33.35 23.30
N LEU A 13 5.96 -33.72 22.63
CA LEU A 13 5.95 -34.66 21.51
C LEU A 13 5.90 -36.07 22.07
N ASN A 14 4.72 -36.69 22.10
CA ASN A 14 4.63 -38.14 22.16
C ASN A 14 3.25 -38.60 21.68
N GLU A 15 3.21 -39.39 20.61
CA GLU A 15 2.49 -40.66 20.53
C GLU A 15 2.24 -41.04 19.06
N SER A 16 3.33 -41.43 18.39
CA SER A 16 3.27 -42.22 17.17
C SER A 16 2.95 -43.67 17.54
N ARG A 17 1.66 -44.05 17.47
CA ARG A 17 1.23 -45.45 17.48
C ARG A 17 0.27 -45.75 16.32
N ASN A 18 0.80 -46.50 15.37
CA ASN A 18 0.20 -47.73 14.86
C ASN A 18 -1.07 -47.60 13.99
N ILE A 19 -0.89 -47.05 12.77
CA ILE A 19 -1.92 -47.04 11.70
C ILE A 19 -1.53 -48.00 10.57
N THR A 20 -1.21 -49.26 10.89
CA THR A 20 -0.80 -50.24 9.87
C THR A 20 -1.68 -51.48 9.77
N ASN A 21 -2.85 -51.52 10.44
CA ASN A 21 -3.69 -52.72 10.43
C ASN A 21 -5.20 -52.54 10.17
N LEU A 22 -5.67 -51.36 9.73
CA LEU A 22 -7.10 -51.18 9.39
C LEU A 22 -7.42 -51.14 7.89
N GLN A 23 -6.42 -51.21 7.00
CA GLN A 23 -6.66 -51.15 5.55
C GLN A 23 -6.98 -52.50 4.88
N LYS A 24 -7.02 -53.62 5.62
CA LYS A 24 -7.20 -54.96 5.02
C LYS A 24 -8.61 -55.56 5.11
N ILE A 25 -9.59 -54.87 5.70
CA ILE A 25 -10.95 -55.42 5.88
C ILE A 25 -11.99 -54.79 4.94
N TYR A 26 -11.72 -53.63 4.33
CA TYR A 26 -12.72 -52.91 3.51
C TYR A 26 -12.70 -53.22 2.00
N LYS A 27 -12.08 -54.32 1.59
CA LYS A 27 -11.87 -54.66 0.17
C LYS A 27 -12.58 -55.94 -0.27
N THR A 28 -13.83 -56.09 0.12
CA THR A 28 -14.72 -57.07 -0.53
C THR A 28 -16.17 -56.64 -0.38
N ASN A 29 -16.84 -56.52 -1.51
CA ASN A 29 -18.29 -56.34 -1.68
C ASN A 29 -18.85 -54.93 -1.48
N CYS A 30 -18.76 -54.11 -2.54
CA CYS A 30 -19.93 -53.35 -2.98
C CYS A 30 -19.70 -52.77 -4.39
N GLY A 31 -20.29 -53.40 -5.39
CA GLY A 31 -20.59 -52.75 -6.66
C GLY A 31 -21.68 -51.72 -6.43
N ILE A 32 -21.29 -50.51 -6.03
CA ILE A 32 -22.17 -49.35 -5.95
C ILE A 32 -21.77 -48.43 -7.09
N ALA A 33 -22.71 -48.20 -8.00
CA ALA A 33 -22.60 -47.24 -9.09
C ALA A 33 -22.05 -45.91 -8.57
N LYS A 34 -20.93 -45.44 -9.14
CA LYS A 34 -20.35 -44.13 -8.84
C LYS A 34 -21.44 -43.06 -9.06
N PRO A 35 -21.93 -42.38 -8.01
CA PRO A 35 -22.87 -41.30 -8.22
C PRO A 35 -22.11 -40.10 -8.79
N LYS A 36 -22.79 -39.45 -9.73
CA LYS A 36 -22.42 -38.27 -10.55
C LYS A 36 -22.23 -37.00 -9.70
N ILE A 37 -21.53 -37.09 -8.57
CA ILE A 37 -21.39 -36.04 -7.53
C ILE A 37 -20.05 -35.31 -7.65
N GLU A 38 -19.01 -35.95 -8.19
CA GLU A 38 -17.69 -35.33 -8.39
C GLU A 38 -17.74 -34.12 -9.35
N HIS A 39 -18.65 -34.14 -10.33
CA HIS A 39 -18.81 -33.04 -11.28
C HIS A 39 -19.52 -31.80 -10.70
N MET A 40 -20.35 -31.94 -9.65
CA MET A 40 -21.07 -30.80 -9.07
C MET A 40 -20.21 -30.03 -8.06
N VAL A 41 -19.35 -30.72 -7.31
CA VAL A 41 -18.42 -30.08 -6.35
C VAL A 41 -17.32 -29.31 -7.09
N ALA A 42 -16.79 -29.84 -8.20
CA ALA A 42 -15.80 -29.14 -9.02
C ALA A 42 -16.37 -27.87 -9.67
N ARG A 43 -17.63 -27.90 -10.14
CA ARG A 43 -18.29 -26.76 -10.78
C ARG A 43 -18.62 -25.63 -9.79
N SER A 44 -18.89 -25.95 -8.52
CA SER A 44 -19.08 -24.96 -7.45
C SER A 44 -17.78 -24.26 -7.06
N LYS A 45 -16.67 -25.03 -6.92
CA LYS A 45 -15.34 -24.47 -6.64
C LYS A 45 -14.85 -23.54 -7.75
N PHE A 46 -15.16 -23.84 -9.01
CA PHE A 46 -14.77 -23.00 -10.15
C PHE A 46 -15.54 -21.67 -10.22
N LYS A 47 -16.79 -21.63 -9.74
CA LYS A 47 -17.58 -20.39 -9.65
C LYS A 47 -17.10 -19.49 -8.52
N MET A 48 -16.79 -20.07 -7.36
CA MET A 48 -16.22 -19.32 -6.22
C MET A 48 -14.85 -18.73 -6.55
N LEU A 49 -13.97 -19.49 -7.22
CA LEU A 49 -12.66 -19.01 -7.63
C LEU A 49 -12.74 -17.81 -8.59
N LYS A 50 -13.68 -17.84 -9.55
CA LYS A 50 -13.90 -16.72 -10.47
C LYS A 50 -14.33 -15.45 -9.75
N LEU A 51 -15.27 -15.55 -8.80
CA LEU A 51 -15.74 -14.38 -8.03
C LEU A 51 -14.61 -13.74 -7.21
N ILE A 52 -13.75 -14.56 -6.59
CA ILE A 52 -12.61 -14.06 -5.83
C ILE A 52 -11.60 -13.35 -6.75
N VAL A 53 -11.29 -13.96 -7.91
CA VAL A 53 -10.37 -13.35 -8.88
C VAL A 53 -10.93 -12.03 -9.43
N THR A 54 -12.22 -11.97 -9.78
CA THR A 54 -12.83 -10.72 -10.26
C THR A 54 -12.84 -9.64 -9.19
N ALA A 55 -13.10 -9.98 -7.94
CA ALA A 55 -13.05 -9.04 -6.82
C ALA A 55 -11.63 -8.48 -6.59
N LEU A 56 -10.61 -9.34 -6.65
CA LEU A 56 -9.21 -8.93 -6.52
C LEU A 56 -8.78 -7.99 -7.66
N ILE A 57 -9.17 -8.28 -8.89
CA ILE A 57 -8.89 -7.40 -10.04
C ILE A 57 -9.56 -6.04 -9.85
N LEU A 58 -10.81 -6.01 -9.37
CA LEU A 58 -11.53 -4.75 -9.13
C LEU A 58 -10.82 -3.90 -8.06
N THR A 59 -10.31 -4.50 -6.99
CA THR A 59 -9.61 -3.77 -5.91
C THR A 59 -8.30 -3.12 -6.33
N MET A 60 -7.59 -3.69 -7.32
CA MET A 60 -6.35 -3.08 -7.82
C MET A 60 -6.59 -1.81 -8.65
N VAL A 61 -7.75 -1.69 -9.29
CA VAL A 61 -8.08 -0.53 -10.14
C VAL A 61 -8.44 0.72 -9.30
N PHE A 62 -8.87 0.55 -8.04
CA PHE A 62 -9.24 1.67 -7.16
C PHE A 62 -8.05 2.34 -6.44
N PHE A 63 -6.83 1.82 -6.58
CA PHE A 63 -5.66 2.37 -5.87
C PHE A 63 -4.90 3.47 -6.63
N GLN A 64 -5.42 3.95 -7.74
CA GLN A 64 -4.84 5.07 -8.49
C GLN A 64 -5.69 6.32 -8.28
N ALA A 65 -5.54 6.96 -7.12
CA ALA A 65 -5.96 8.34 -6.95
C ALA A 65 -4.66 9.17 -6.90
N ASP A 66 -4.38 9.83 -8.02
CA ASP A 66 -3.14 10.56 -8.27
C ASP A 66 -3.01 11.79 -7.37
N GLY A 67 -1.89 11.77 -6.64
CA GLY A 67 -1.52 12.68 -5.57
C GLY A 67 -0.71 11.84 -4.60
N ALA A 68 0.59 11.73 -4.86
CA ALA A 68 1.46 10.94 -3.98
C ALA A 68 1.60 11.70 -2.67
N ALA A 69 0.67 11.44 -1.74
CA ALA A 69 0.78 11.82 -0.35
C ALA A 69 1.50 10.70 0.39
N PHE A 70 2.58 11.03 1.07
CA PHE A 70 3.36 10.07 1.84
C PHE A 70 3.57 10.61 3.25
N ILE A 71 3.34 9.72 4.21
CA ILE A 71 3.40 10.02 5.63
C ILE A 71 4.55 9.22 6.22
N PHE A 72 5.44 9.89 6.93
CA PHE A 72 6.55 9.25 7.64
C PHE A 72 6.50 9.53 9.13
N ASP A 73 7.03 8.61 9.92
CA ASP A 73 7.10 8.79 11.37
C ASP A 73 8.12 9.87 11.76
N MET A 74 7.75 10.67 12.76
CA MET A 74 8.63 11.66 13.35
C MET A 74 9.68 10.99 14.25
N LYS A 75 10.92 11.49 14.21
CA LYS A 75 12.01 11.03 15.06
C LYS A 75 12.06 11.84 16.36
N ARG A 76 12.61 11.21 17.40
CA ARG A 76 12.73 11.79 18.74
C ARG A 76 14.09 11.48 19.34
N GLU A 77 14.73 12.52 19.85
CA GLU A 77 16.00 12.45 20.58
C GLU A 77 15.89 13.17 21.91
N ILE A 78 16.77 12.82 22.85
CA ILE A 78 16.95 13.54 24.10
C ILE A 78 18.34 14.18 24.02
N ASN A 79 18.42 15.51 24.18
CA ASN A 79 19.70 16.21 24.19
C ASN A 79 20.41 16.05 25.55
N ASP A 80 21.64 16.56 25.63
CA ASP A 80 22.46 16.49 26.85
C ASP A 80 21.81 17.20 28.06
N ASP A 81 20.94 18.17 27.81
CA ASP A 81 20.17 18.88 28.83
C ASP A 81 18.90 18.11 29.29
N GLY A 82 18.67 16.91 28.75
CA GLY A 82 17.49 16.10 29.04
C GLY A 82 16.19 16.58 28.37
N GLN A 83 16.29 17.51 27.42
CA GLN A 83 15.16 18.02 26.64
C GLN A 83 14.85 17.07 25.47
N ILE A 84 13.56 16.86 25.23
CA ILE A 84 13.08 16.06 24.11
C ILE A 84 13.05 16.93 22.86
N ILE A 85 13.82 16.55 21.86
CA ILE A 85 13.82 17.16 20.53
C ILE A 85 13.04 16.26 19.59
N ASN A 86 12.05 16.84 18.92
CA ASN A 86 11.30 16.18 17.86
C ASN A 86 11.74 16.75 16.51
N TYR A 87 11.92 15.89 15.51
CA TYR A 87 12.35 16.29 14.18
C TYR A 87 11.87 15.28 13.13
N CYS A 88 11.86 15.69 11.88
CA CYS A 88 11.63 14.81 10.75
C CYS A 88 12.93 14.61 9.98
N GLU A 89 13.07 13.47 9.31
CA GLU A 89 14.21 13.20 8.45
C GLU A 89 13.71 12.83 7.06
N PHE A 90 14.16 13.56 6.04
CA PHE A 90 13.82 13.33 4.65
C PHE A 90 15.10 13.32 3.83
N GLU A 91 15.34 12.22 3.11
CA GLU A 91 16.54 12.05 2.27
C GLU A 91 17.89 12.29 2.99
N GLY A 92 17.93 12.05 4.31
CA GLY A 92 19.11 12.26 5.14
C GLY A 92 19.27 13.69 5.67
N GLU A 93 18.36 14.60 5.33
CA GLU A 93 18.29 15.95 5.90
C GLU A 93 17.34 15.98 7.11
N ARG A 94 17.77 16.66 8.17
CA ARG A 94 17.00 16.83 9.40
C ARG A 94 16.23 18.14 9.32
N HIS A 95 14.92 18.05 9.52
CA HIS A 95 14.00 19.19 9.57
C HIS A 95 13.41 19.34 10.96
N GLU A 96 13.36 20.58 11.44
CA GLU A 96 12.84 20.88 12.78
C GLU A 96 11.33 20.70 12.85
N TYR A 97 10.84 20.44 14.06
CA TYR A 97 9.40 20.42 14.29
C TYR A 97 8.77 21.78 13.97
N GLY A 98 7.71 21.76 13.15
CA GLY A 98 7.03 22.95 12.66
C GLY A 98 7.60 23.50 11.36
N GLU A 99 8.65 22.90 10.82
CA GLU A 99 9.22 23.28 9.53
C GLU A 99 8.35 22.81 8.36
N THR A 100 8.22 23.68 7.37
CA THR A 100 7.61 23.41 6.07
C THR A 100 8.64 23.70 5.00
N TRP A 101 8.86 22.76 4.07
CA TRP A 101 9.77 22.95 2.96
C TRP A 101 9.21 22.36 1.67
N ILE A 102 9.79 22.78 0.54
CA ILE A 102 9.45 22.30 -0.79
C ILE A 102 10.73 21.81 -1.45
N LYS A 103 10.70 20.57 -1.95
CA LYS A 103 11.80 19.96 -2.70
C LYS A 103 11.22 19.11 -3.83
N ASP A 104 11.72 19.28 -5.05
CA ASP A 104 11.30 18.50 -6.22
C ASP A 104 9.78 18.42 -6.42
N CYS A 105 9.09 19.54 -6.21
CA CYS A 105 7.63 19.65 -6.31
C CYS A 105 6.87 18.76 -5.33
N VAL A 106 7.51 18.44 -4.22
CA VAL A 106 6.90 17.85 -3.04
C VAL A 106 6.99 18.89 -1.93
N LYS A 107 5.84 19.28 -1.40
CA LYS A 107 5.77 20.06 -0.17
C LYS A 107 5.67 19.10 1.00
N CYS A 108 6.55 19.30 1.97
CA CYS A 108 6.60 18.54 3.20
C CYS A 108 6.37 19.46 4.40
N ASP A 109 5.59 18.96 5.35
CA ASP A 109 5.28 19.60 6.63
C ASP A 109 5.69 18.65 7.76
N CYS A 110 6.64 19.07 8.61
CA CYS A 110 7.04 18.32 9.80
C CYS A 110 6.20 18.73 11.01
N ILE A 111 4.97 18.23 11.10
CA ILE A 111 3.99 18.69 12.10
C ILE A 111 3.33 17.54 12.87
N GLY A 112 2.91 17.83 14.10
CA GLY A 112 2.21 16.84 14.93
C GLY A 112 3.09 15.66 15.36
N ARG A 113 2.83 14.46 14.82
CA ARG A 113 3.59 13.22 15.13
C ARG A 113 4.18 12.55 13.90
N TYR A 114 4.06 13.18 12.73
CA TYR A 114 4.46 12.63 11.45
C TYR A 114 4.98 13.74 10.54
N MET A 115 5.64 13.36 9.47
CA MET A 115 5.92 14.21 8.33
C MET A 115 4.85 13.93 7.29
N ASP A 116 4.16 14.97 6.81
CA ASP A 116 3.20 14.87 5.71
C ASP A 116 3.82 15.52 4.48
N CYS A 117 3.97 14.76 3.40
CA CYS A 117 4.52 15.24 2.16
C CYS A 117 3.54 14.98 1.03
N SER A 118 3.31 15.98 0.20
CA SER A 118 2.37 15.93 -0.92
C SER A 118 3.00 16.48 -2.17
N THR A 119 2.79 15.79 -3.30
CA THR A 119 3.13 16.33 -4.62
C THR A 119 2.31 17.57 -4.93
N MET A 120 2.96 18.58 -5.49
CA MET A 120 2.37 19.84 -5.92
C MET A 120 2.64 20.06 -7.42
N GLY A 121 2.10 21.16 -7.95
CA GLY A 121 2.42 21.59 -9.31
C GLY A 121 1.79 20.70 -10.38
N TYR A 122 2.58 20.38 -11.40
CA TYR A 122 2.12 19.60 -12.56
C TYR A 122 1.56 18.22 -12.20
N TYR A 123 1.97 17.64 -11.06
CA TYR A 123 1.42 16.37 -10.58
C TYR A 123 -0.07 16.47 -10.18
N LEU A 124 -0.57 17.67 -9.92
CA LEU A 124 -1.98 17.93 -9.61
C LEU A 124 -2.77 18.44 -10.83
N ALA A 125 -2.12 18.53 -11.99
CA ALA A 125 -2.74 19.09 -13.17
C ALA A 125 -3.80 18.14 -13.74
N SER A 126 -5.02 18.65 -13.91
CA SER A 126 -6.13 17.90 -14.48
C SER A 126 -6.05 17.89 -16.02
N PRO A 127 -6.05 16.74 -16.70
CA PRO A 127 -5.89 16.64 -18.16
C PRO A 127 -7.12 17.10 -18.97
N THR A 128 -7.98 17.97 -18.44
CA THR A 128 -9.36 18.15 -18.91
C THR A 128 -9.60 19.33 -19.86
N PHE A 129 -8.57 19.92 -20.47
CA PHE A 129 -8.75 20.99 -21.46
C PHE A 129 -8.75 20.42 -22.89
N GLU A 130 -9.89 20.52 -23.60
CA GLU A 130 -9.98 20.09 -25.00
C GLU A 130 -9.02 20.89 -25.89
N ASN A 131 -8.26 20.18 -26.74
CA ASN A 131 -7.25 20.73 -27.65
C ASN A 131 -6.11 21.48 -26.95
N CYS A 132 -5.83 21.17 -25.69
CA CYS A 132 -4.72 21.74 -24.96
C CYS A 132 -3.91 20.65 -24.23
N SER A 133 -2.59 20.75 -24.34
CA SER A 133 -1.63 19.90 -23.65
C SER A 133 -0.95 20.65 -22.50
N ILE A 134 -0.65 19.93 -21.43
CA ILE A 134 0.13 20.46 -20.31
C ILE A 134 1.60 20.58 -20.69
N VAL A 135 2.20 21.73 -20.36
CA VAL A 135 3.65 21.96 -20.41
C VAL A 135 4.16 22.20 -19.00
N HIS A 136 5.18 21.45 -18.61
CA HIS A 136 5.87 21.63 -17.34
C HIS A 136 6.80 22.83 -17.44
N LEU A 137 6.70 23.71 -16.45
CA LEU A 137 7.55 24.88 -16.30
C LEU A 137 8.47 24.66 -15.09
N ASP A 138 9.44 25.56 -14.91
CA ASP A 138 10.32 25.53 -13.75
C ASP A 138 9.54 25.84 -12.46
N ASN A 139 10.16 25.59 -11.30
CA ASN A 139 9.59 25.89 -9.98
C ASN A 139 8.22 25.26 -9.70
N CYS A 140 8.00 24.04 -10.21
CA CYS A 140 6.76 23.30 -9.96
C CYS A 140 5.52 23.96 -10.57
N CYS A 141 5.72 24.82 -11.56
CA CYS A 141 4.64 25.45 -12.29
C CYS A 141 4.26 24.60 -13.51
N TYR A 142 3.05 24.85 -14.02
CA TYR A 142 2.59 24.28 -15.27
C TYR A 142 1.60 25.20 -15.96
N GLN A 143 1.45 25.02 -17.26
CA GLN A 143 0.51 25.76 -18.07
C GLN A 143 -0.01 24.90 -19.21
N TYR A 144 -1.24 25.16 -19.65
CA TYR A 144 -1.81 24.50 -20.81
C TYR A 144 -1.56 25.33 -22.05
N TYR A 145 -1.11 24.68 -23.12
CA TYR A 145 -0.91 25.27 -24.44
C TYR A 145 -1.77 24.54 -25.46
N LYS A 146 -2.14 25.22 -26.55
CA LYS A 146 -2.92 24.56 -27.59
C LYS A 146 -2.11 23.47 -28.28
N ASP A 147 -2.78 22.39 -28.67
CA ASP A 147 -2.16 21.27 -29.38
C ASP A 147 -1.71 21.67 -30.80
N ASP A 148 -2.42 22.60 -31.44
CA ASP A 148 -2.13 23.09 -32.79
C ASP A 148 -1.09 24.23 -32.81
N ASP A 149 -1.01 25.01 -31.74
CA ASP A 149 -0.05 26.11 -31.59
C ASP A 149 0.49 26.22 -30.15
N PRO A 150 1.69 25.67 -29.87
CA PRO A 150 2.29 25.68 -28.53
C PRO A 150 2.81 27.06 -28.11
N THR A 151 2.65 28.11 -28.92
CA THR A 151 2.98 29.49 -28.52
C THR A 151 1.80 30.21 -27.88
N VAL A 152 0.59 29.64 -28.00
CA VAL A 152 -0.65 30.24 -27.48
C VAL A 152 -1.10 29.49 -26.22
N PRO A 153 -1.03 30.12 -25.04
CA PRO A 153 -1.51 29.49 -23.82
C PRO A 153 -3.04 29.40 -23.79
N CYS A 154 -3.56 28.28 -23.30
CA CYS A 154 -4.97 28.06 -23.03
C CYS A 154 -5.41 28.61 -21.67
N THR A 155 -4.48 28.64 -20.71
CA THR A 155 -4.71 29.12 -19.34
C THR A 155 -3.59 30.07 -18.92
N GLU A 156 -3.78 30.77 -17.81
CA GLU A 156 -2.67 31.40 -17.12
C GLU A 156 -1.72 30.34 -16.54
N GLU A 157 -0.48 30.74 -16.25
CA GLU A 157 0.51 29.92 -15.57
C GLU A 157 0.05 29.63 -14.13
N ILE A 158 0.13 28.36 -13.71
CA ILE A 158 -0.27 27.92 -12.38
C ILE A 158 0.97 27.46 -11.62
N CYS A 159 1.24 28.09 -10.49
CA CYS A 159 2.35 27.79 -9.58
C CYS A 159 1.84 27.50 -8.17
N HIS A 160 2.59 26.70 -7.43
CA HIS A 160 2.22 26.22 -6.11
C HIS A 160 3.36 26.35 -5.11
#